data_AF-A0A318NNZ7-F1
#
_entry.id   AF-A0A318NNZ7-F1
#
_cell.length_a   1.000
_cell.length_b   1.000
_cell.length_c   1.000
_cell.angle_alpha   90.00
_cell.angle_beta   90.00
_cell.angle_gamma   90.00
#
_symmetry.space_group_name_H-M   'P 1'
#
loop_
_entity.id
_entity.type
_entity.pdbx_description
1 polymer ?
#
loop_
_entity_poly.entity_id
_entity_poly.type
_entity_poly.pdbx_seq_one_letter_code
_entity_poly.pdbx_strand_id
1 'polypeptide(L)'
;ATATTPNVWGDRYNTSVTVSGASTWTVVVAITAPQRVSTVWNGTATWDSSGTVMTMRSNGSGNTFGFTTMTNGNSSARPQIRSCTAG
;
A
#
# COMPACT_ATOMS: atom_id res chain seq x y z
N ALA A 1 -6.37 -7.73 6.48
CA ALA A 1 -5.12 -6.96 6.57
C ALA A 1 -5.44 -5.58 7.17
N THR A 2 -4.53 -5.03 7.96
CA THR A 2 -4.74 -3.76 8.67
C THR A 2 -3.73 -2.74 8.17
N ALA A 3 -4.20 -1.55 7.76
CA ALA A 3 -3.35 -0.44 7.33
C ALA A 3 -3.23 0.62 8.43
N THR A 4 -2.02 1.13 8.64
CA THR A 4 -1.73 2.28 9.49
C THR A 4 -0.88 3.29 8.73
N THR A 5 -1.03 4.58 9.03
CA THR A 5 -0.23 5.65 8.42
C THR A 5 0.62 6.37 9.46
N PRO A 6 1.73 5.77 9.91
CA PRO A 6 2.49 6.24 11.07
C PRO A 6 3.23 7.55 10.83
N ASN A 7 3.57 7.88 9.58
CA ASN A 7 4.33 9.08 9.25
C ASN A 7 3.61 9.87 8.16
N VAL A 8 3.31 11.15 8.46
CA VAL A 8 2.63 12.06 7.55
C VAL A 8 3.43 13.37 7.49
N TRP A 9 3.69 13.82 6.28
CA TRP A 9 4.33 15.08 5.95
C TRP A 9 3.41 15.88 5.02
N GLY A 10 3.78 17.13 4.72
CA GLY A 10 2.95 18.00 3.87
C GLY A 10 2.78 17.47 2.43
N ASP A 11 3.80 16.82 1.89
CA ASP A 11 3.86 16.35 0.51
C ASP A 11 3.69 14.83 0.34
N ARG A 12 3.78 14.06 1.43
CA ARG A 12 3.75 12.60 1.39
C ARG A 12 3.36 11.97 2.72
N TYR A 13 3.08 10.67 2.72
CA TYR A 13 2.89 9.88 3.92
C TYR A 13 3.31 8.43 3.69
N ASN A 14 3.70 7.74 4.76
CA ASN A 14 3.99 6.31 4.73
C ASN A 14 2.78 5.52 5.21
N THR A 15 2.49 4.42 4.54
CA THR A 15 1.49 3.43 4.95
C THR A 15 2.19 2.12 5.25
N SER A 16 1.86 1.52 6.40
CA SER A 16 2.25 0.17 6.76
C SER A 16 1.02 -0.72 6.75
N VAL A 17 1.11 -1.90 6.16
CA VAL A 17 0.02 -2.87 6.05
C VAL A 17 0.49 -4.20 6.60
N THR A 18 -0.18 -4.68 7.65
CA THR A 18 0.07 -5.99 8.25
C THR A 18 -1.02 -6.98 7.84
N VAL A 19 -0.60 -8.12 7.29
CA VAL A 19 -1.45 -9.26 6.94
C VAL A 19 -1.43 -10.26 8.10
N SER A 20 -2.61 -10.61 8.62
CA SER A 20 -2.74 -11.61 9.69
C SER A 20 -2.96 -13.00 9.10
N GLY A 21 -2.40 -14.01 9.75
CA GLY A 21 -2.71 -15.42 9.48
C GLY A 21 -1.94 -16.10 8.34
N ALA A 22 -1.08 -15.40 7.59
CA ALA A 22 -0.27 -16.01 6.54
C ALA A 22 1.06 -15.29 6.26
N SER A 23 2.05 -16.05 5.79
CA SER A 23 3.34 -15.56 5.27
C SER A 23 3.32 -15.35 3.75
N THR A 24 2.48 -16.11 3.03
CA THR A 24 2.19 -15.89 1.62
C THR A 24 0.89 -15.11 1.49
N TRP A 25 0.93 -13.97 0.79
CA TRP A 25 -0.22 -13.09 0.71
C TRP A 25 -0.21 -12.24 -0.56
N THR A 26 -1.40 -11.80 -0.96
CA THR A 26 -1.62 -10.79 -1.99
C THR A 26 -2.61 -9.76 -1.48
N VAL A 27 -2.28 -8.47 -1.58
CA VAL A 27 -3.12 -7.37 -1.13
C VAL A 27 -3.33 -6.38 -2.27
N VAL A 28 -4.58 -6.04 -2.55
CA VAL A 28 -4.94 -5.00 -3.52
C VAL A 28 -5.28 -3.73 -2.76
N VAL A 29 -4.59 -2.64 -3.09
CA VAL A 29 -4.74 -1.32 -2.49
C VAL A 29 -5.10 -0.30 -3.58
N ALA A 30 -6.17 0.45 -3.36
CA ALA A 30 -6.53 1.57 -4.21
C ALA A 30 -6.05 2.89 -3.62
N ILE A 31 -5.42 3.71 -4.45
CA ILE A 31 -4.91 5.05 -4.13
C ILE A 31 -5.84 6.07 -4.78
N THR A 32 -6.22 7.11 -4.05
CA THR A 32 -7.10 8.15 -4.57
C THR A 32 -6.29 9.15 -5.39
N ALA A 33 -6.58 9.29 -6.69
CA ALA A 33 -5.98 10.33 -7.52
C ALA A 33 -6.19 11.74 -6.90
N PRO A 34 -5.25 12.69 -7.06
CA PRO A 34 -3.99 12.62 -7.81
C PRO A 34 -2.81 11.95 -7.07
N GLN A 35 -3.03 11.37 -5.88
CA GLN A 35 -1.96 10.74 -5.10
C GLN A 35 -1.28 9.61 -5.89
N ARG A 36 0.01 9.39 -5.63
CA ARG A 36 0.80 8.34 -6.29
C ARG A 36 1.78 7.70 -5.32
N VAL A 37 1.96 6.39 -5.42
CA VAL A 37 3.01 5.70 -4.66
C VAL A 37 4.36 5.96 -5.31
N SER A 38 5.34 6.31 -4.49
CA SER A 38 6.71 6.61 -4.91
C SER A 38 7.67 5.47 -4.57
N THR A 39 7.48 4.83 -3.42
CA THR A 39 8.34 3.73 -2.96
C THR A 39 7.50 2.63 -2.29
N VAL A 40 8.00 1.41 -2.38
CA VAL A 40 7.42 0.21 -1.74
C VAL A 40 8.53 -0.60 -1.09
N TRP A 41 8.23 -1.31 -0.01
CA TRP A 41 9.16 -2.21 0.67
C TRP A 41 8.46 -3.45 1.24
N ASN A 42 9.24 -4.50 1.51
CA ASN A 42 8.78 -5.79 2.05
C ASN A 42 7.65 -6.46 1.25
N GLY A 43 7.71 -6.33 -0.07
CA GLY A 43 6.86 -7.04 -1.02
C GLY A 43 7.12 -6.56 -2.46
N THR A 44 6.44 -7.20 -3.41
CA THR A 44 6.55 -6.89 -4.84
C THR A 44 5.25 -6.26 -5.32
N ALA A 45 5.32 -5.01 -5.77
CA ALA A 45 4.17 -4.26 -6.26
C ALA A 45 4.00 -4.40 -7.78
N THR A 46 2.75 -4.48 -8.21
CA THR A 46 2.32 -4.36 -9.61
C THR A 46 1.17 -3.37 -9.67
N TRP A 47 0.97 -2.73 -10.82
CA TRP A 47 0.01 -1.64 -10.98
C TRP A 47 -0.97 -1.94 -12.10
N ASP A 48 -2.20 -1.44 -11.96
CA ASP A 48 -3.14 -1.39 -13.07
C ASP A 48 -2.75 -0.31 -14.10
N SER A 49 -3.47 -0.28 -15.23
CA SER A 49 -3.23 0.70 -16.29
C SER A 49 -3.38 2.16 -15.84
N SER A 50 -4.19 2.44 -14.82
CA SER A 50 -4.34 3.80 -14.28
C SER A 50 -3.19 4.22 -13.36
N GLY A 51 -2.40 3.25 -12.86
CA GLY A 51 -1.34 3.45 -11.86
C GLY A 51 -1.85 3.84 -10.48
N THR A 52 -3.14 3.60 -10.18
CA THR A 52 -3.76 3.94 -8.88
C THR A 52 -4.18 2.72 -8.08
N VAL A 53 -4.24 1.54 -8.71
CA VAL A 53 -4.51 0.27 -8.03
C VAL A 53 -3.21 -0.51 -7.96
N MET A 54 -2.71 -0.68 -6.74
CA MET A 54 -1.53 -1.45 -6.40
C MET A 54 -1.93 -2.88 -6.02
N THR A 55 -1.32 -3.88 -6.64
CA THR A 55 -1.35 -5.26 -6.16
C THR A 55 0.01 -5.61 -5.58
N MET A 56 0.07 -5.73 -4.26
CA MET A 56 1.28 -6.09 -3.51
C MET A 56 1.28 -7.59 -3.21
N ARG A 57 2.40 -8.26 -3.47
CA ARG A 57 2.59 -9.69 -3.19
C ARG A 57 3.71 -9.91 -2.18
N SER A 58 3.56 -10.93 -1.34
CA SER A 58 4.59 -11.37 -0.39
C SER A 58 5.88 -11.75 -1.11
N ASN A 59 7.03 -11.28 -0.62
CA ASN A 59 8.36 -11.59 -1.15
C ASN A 59 9.21 -12.44 -0.19
N GLY A 60 8.57 -13.11 0.77
CA GLY A 60 9.25 -13.87 1.84
C GLY A 60 9.73 -13.02 3.02
N SER A 61 9.64 -11.69 2.97
CA SER A 61 10.07 -10.77 4.04
C SER A 61 9.06 -10.61 5.19
N GLY A 62 8.24 -11.64 5.45
CA GLY A 62 7.20 -11.63 6.48
C GLY A 62 5.84 -11.16 5.99
N ASN A 63 5.00 -10.73 6.94
CA ASN A 63 3.59 -10.43 6.73
C ASN A 63 3.26 -8.93 6.78
N THR A 64 4.27 -8.06 6.89
CA THR A 64 4.09 -6.60 6.93
C THR A 64 4.86 -5.94 5.81
N PHE A 65 4.15 -5.16 5.01
CA PHE A 65 4.73 -4.35 3.94
C PHE A 65 4.40 -2.88 4.12
N GLY A 66 5.09 -2.03 3.37
CA GLY A 66 4.74 -0.61 3.37
C GLY A 66 5.08 0.09 2.07
N PHE A 67 4.58 1.31 1.97
CA PHE A 67 4.76 2.15 0.81
C PHE A 67 4.62 3.63 1.15
N THR A 68 5.34 4.49 0.44
CA THR A 68 5.22 5.95 0.52
C THR A 68 4.28 6.44 -0.56
N THR A 69 3.31 7.25 -0.19
CA THR A 69 2.38 7.91 -1.12
C THR A 69 2.63 9.42 -1.12
N MET A 70 2.87 9.98 -2.30
CA MET A 70 2.90 11.43 -2.54
C MET A 70 1.46 11.95 -2.61
N THR A 71 1.17 13.06 -1.93
CA THR A 71 -0.18 13.63 -1.84
C THR A 71 -0.61 14.27 -3.17
N ASN A 72 0.34 14.86 -3.90
CA ASN A 72 0.11 15.55 -5.18
C ASN A 72 -1.07 16.54 -5.13
N GLY A 73 -1.21 17.26 -4.01
CA GLY A 73 -2.29 18.23 -3.78
C GLY A 73 -3.54 17.67 -3.11
N ASN A 74 -3.62 16.35 -2.86
CA ASN A 74 -4.69 15.74 -2.08
C ASN A 74 -4.14 15.10 -0.80
N SER A 75 -4.35 15.77 0.33
CA SER A 75 -3.96 15.27 1.66
C SER A 75 -5.13 14.72 2.50
N SER A 76 -6.35 14.78 1.96
CA SER A 76 -7.58 14.37 2.67
C SER A 76 -7.90 12.89 2.48
N ALA A 77 -7.35 12.25 1.45
CA ALA A 77 -7.57 10.83 1.17
C ALA A 77 -6.46 9.93 1.74
N ARG A 78 -6.82 8.67 2.03
CA ARG A 78 -5.90 7.61 2.45
C ARG A 78 -6.09 6.35 1.60
N PRO A 79 -5.06 5.50 1.46
CA PRO A 79 -5.13 4.26 0.71
C PRO A 79 -6.22 3.34 1.24
N GLN A 80 -6.90 2.65 0.33
CA GLN A 80 -7.99 1.73 0.68
C GLN A 80 -7.58 0.30 0.34
N ILE A 81 -7.59 -0.60 1.32
CA ILE A 81 -7.44 -2.03 1.06
C ILE A 81 -8.73 -2.52 0.39
N ARG A 82 -8.64 -2.97 -0.86
CA ARG A 82 -9.77 -3.52 -1.63
C ARG A 82 -9.96 -5.00 -1.37
N SER A 83 -8.87 -5.74 -1.26
CA SER A 83 -8.89 -7.16 -0.95
C SER A 83 -7.56 -7.60 -0.32
N CYS A 84 -7.62 -8.65 0.48
CA CYS A 84 -6.45 -9.36 0.95
C CYS A 84 -6.71 -10.87 0.85
N THR A 85 -5.81 -11.57 0.18
CA THR A 85 -5.80 -13.03 0.10
C THR A 85 -4.58 -13.50 0.89
N ALA A 86 -4.84 -14.24 1.96
CA ALA A 86 -3.84 -14.95 2.75
C ALA A 86 -3.84 -16.40 2.27
N GLY A 87 -2.65 -16.94 1.97
CA GLY A 87 -2.45 -18.32 1.54
C GLY A 87 -2.33 -19.30 2.69
#